data_AF-A0A2J4YJG4-F1
#
_entry.id   AF-A0A2J4YJG4-F1
#
_cell.length_a   1.000
_cell.length_b   1.000
_cell.length_c   1.000
_cell.angle_alpha   90.00
_cell.angle_beta   90.00
_cell.angle_gamma   90.00
#
_symmetry.space_group_name_H-M   'P 1'
#
loop_
_entity.id
_entity.type
_entity.pdbx_description
1 polymer ?
#
loop_
_entity_poly.entity_id
_entity_poly.type
_entity_poly.pdbx_seq_one_letter_code
_entity_poly.pdbx_strand_id
1 'polypeptide(L)' 'ADLPFACKGGVCATCKCKVLRGEVAMAANYSLEADELAAGYVLSCQALPTSDDVVVDFDARGMA' A
#
# COMPACT_ATOMS: atom_id res chain seq x y z
N ALA A 1 7.00 9.63 14.73
CA ALA A 1 7.26 10.03 13.34
C ALA A 1 5.99 9.79 12.57
N ASP A 2 5.62 10.71 11.67
CA ASP A 2 4.43 10.55 10.84
C ASP A 2 4.70 9.61 9.66
N LEU A 3 3.65 8.96 9.18
CA LEU A 3 3.74 8.08 8.01
C LEU A 3 3.93 8.89 6.72
N PRO A 4 4.64 8.36 5.71
CA PRO A 4 4.88 9.07 4.46
C PRO A 4 3.58 9.19 3.64
N PHE A 5 3.22 10.41 3.22
CA PHE A 5 2.08 10.68 2.34
C PHE A 5 2.32 11.89 1.43
N ALA A 6 1.59 11.94 0.30
CA ALA A 6 1.57 13.10 -0.59
C ALA A 6 0.17 13.34 -1.21
N CYS A 7 -0.25 12.54 -2.20
CA CYS A 7 -1.44 12.86 -3.01
C CYS A 7 -2.79 12.43 -2.42
N LYS A 8 -2.82 11.32 -1.65
CA LYS A 8 -4.07 10.70 -1.15
C LYS A 8 -5.11 10.31 -2.21
N GLY A 9 -4.70 10.21 -3.47
CA GLY A 9 -5.57 9.90 -4.62
C GLY A 9 -5.12 8.71 -5.45
N GLY A 10 -4.17 7.90 -4.97
CA GLY A 10 -3.70 6.71 -5.68
C GLY A 10 -2.77 6.96 -6.86
N VAL A 11 -2.35 8.21 -7.11
CA VAL A 11 -1.51 8.62 -8.26
C VAL A 11 -0.01 8.74 -7.94
N CYS A 12 0.39 8.60 -6.68
CA CYS A 12 1.80 8.58 -6.27
C CYS A 12 2.08 7.35 -5.39
N ALA A 13 3.36 6.99 -5.24
CA ALA A 13 3.80 5.87 -4.42
C ALA A 13 4.38 6.25 -3.04
N THR A 14 4.21 7.50 -2.56
CA THR A 14 4.78 7.94 -1.28
C THR A 14 4.27 7.12 -0.09
N CYS A 15 3.00 6.73 -0.12
CA CYS A 15 2.37 5.90 0.92
C CYS A 15 2.44 4.39 0.62
N LYS A 16 3.35 3.96 -0.27
CA LYS A 16 3.52 2.54 -0.62
C LYS A 16 3.97 1.77 0.63
N CYS A 17 3.28 0.69 0.94
CA CYS A 17 3.65 -0.24 1.99
C CYS A 17 3.33 -1.67 1.54
N LYS A 18 3.87 -2.66 2.23
CA LYS A 18 3.62 -4.08 1.97
C LYS A 18 2.68 -4.65 3.01
N VAL A 19 1.66 -5.40 2.60
CA VAL A 19 0.82 -6.19 3.51
C VAL A 19 1.60 -7.42 3.97
N LEU A 20 1.84 -7.53 5.26
CA LEU A 20 2.49 -8.69 5.90
C LEU A 20 1.46 -9.71 6.39
N ARG A 21 0.27 -9.24 6.78
CA ARG A 21 -0.83 -10.06 7.28
C ARG A 21 -2.17 -9.36 7.03
N GLY A 22 -3.21 -10.15 6.81
CA GLY A 22 -4.55 -9.66 6.53
C GLY A 22 -4.75 -9.27 5.07
N GLU A 23 -5.91 -8.69 4.79
CA GLU A 23 -6.34 -8.31 3.46
C GLU A 23 -6.86 -6.88 3.43
N VAL A 24 -6.66 -6.21 2.30
CA VAL A 24 -7.14 -4.85 2.05
C VAL A 24 -7.69 -4.75 0.63
N ALA A 25 -8.68 -3.88 0.44
CA ALA A 25 -9.15 -3.45 -0.87
C ALA A 25 -8.69 -2.01 -1.12
N MET A 26 -8.15 -1.73 -2.32
CA MET A 26 -7.77 -0.37 -2.71
C MET A 26 -8.89 0.33 -3.48
N ALA A 27 -9.25 1.54 -3.06
CA ALA A 27 -10.26 2.36 -3.74
C ALA A 27 -9.77 2.86 -5.11
N ALA A 28 -8.49 3.23 -5.22
CA ALA A 28 -7.84 3.62 -6.45
C ALA A 28 -6.38 3.19 -6.46
N ASN A 29 -5.89 2.73 -7.62
CA ASN A 29 -4.48 2.49 -7.88
C ASN A 29 -4.14 2.91 -9.31
N TYR A 30 -3.38 3.99 -9.44
CA TYR A 30 -2.81 4.47 -10.70
C TYR A 30 -1.27 4.47 -10.68
N SER A 31 -0.66 4.00 -9.59
CA SER A 31 0.77 4.15 -9.34
C SER A 31 1.53 2.83 -9.18
N LEU A 32 0.89 1.76 -8.73
CA LEU A 32 1.52 0.45 -8.54
C LEU A 32 1.22 -0.46 -9.73
N GLU A 33 2.26 -1.10 -10.23
CA GLU A 33 2.18 -2.09 -11.30
C GLU A 33 1.69 -3.46 -10.80
N ALA A 34 1.27 -4.33 -11.70
CA ALA A 34 0.67 -5.61 -11.36
C ALA A 34 1.61 -6.55 -10.58
N ASP A 35 2.91 -6.50 -10.85
CA ASP A 35 3.94 -7.27 -10.15
C ASP A 35 4.16 -6.76 -8.71
N GLU A 36 4.11 -5.44 -8.50
CA GLU A 36 4.13 -4.85 -7.16
C GLU A 36 2.91 -5.27 -6.35
N LEU A 37 1.71 -5.24 -6.95
CA LEU A 37 0.49 -5.75 -6.31
C LEU A 37 0.62 -7.23 -5.96
N ALA A 38 1.13 -8.05 -6.88
CA ALA A 38 1.36 -9.47 -6.66
C ALA A 38 2.41 -9.73 -5.56
N ALA A 39 3.38 -8.83 -5.39
CA ALA A 39 4.35 -8.86 -4.32
C ALA A 39 3.80 -8.37 -2.95
N GLY A 40 2.51 -8.00 -2.90
CA GLY A 40 1.80 -7.57 -1.70
C GLY A 40 1.91 -6.08 -1.39
N TYR A 41 2.35 -5.26 -2.34
CA TYR A 41 2.39 -3.81 -2.17
C TYR A 41 1.03 -3.17 -2.38
N VAL A 42 0.74 -2.17 -1.55
CA VAL A 42 -0.49 -1.39 -1.56
C VAL A 42 -0.20 0.08 -1.27
N LEU A 43 -1.16 0.95 -1.60
CA LEU A 43 -1.13 2.35 -1.22
C LEU A 43 -1.97 2.53 0.05
N SER A 44 -1.32 2.74 1.20
CA SER A 44 -2.03 2.83 2.48
C SER A 44 -3.11 3.92 2.51
N CYS A 45 -2.92 5.00 1.76
CA CYS A 45 -3.89 6.08 1.67
C CYS A 45 -5.19 5.72 0.91
N GLN A 46 -5.20 4.62 0.16
CA GLN A 46 -6.35 4.11 -0.59
C GLN A 46 -6.80 2.73 -0.12
N ALA A 47 -6.09 2.11 0.82
CA ALA A 47 -6.35 0.76 1.29
C ALA A 47 -7.36 0.77 2.46
N LEU A 48 -8.43 0.00 2.29
CA LEU A 48 -9.43 -0.29 3.33
C LEU A 48 -9.29 -1.76 3.77
N PRO A 49 -9.09 -2.04 5.08
CA PRO A 49 -9.07 -3.41 5.59
C PRO A 49 -10.34 -4.18 5.24
N THR A 50 -10.17 -5.40 4.74
CA THR A 50 -11.26 -6.35 4.48
C THR A 50 -11.22 -7.57 5.40
N SER A 51 -10.24 -7.60 6.30
CA SER A 51 -10.07 -8.61 7.35
C SER A 51 -9.85 -7.95 8.71
N ASP A 52 -10.08 -8.69 9.79
CA ASP A 52 -10.02 -8.19 11.17
C ASP A 52 -8.62 -7.76 11.64
N ASP A 53 -7.55 -8.28 11.03
CA ASP A 53 -6.18 -8.03 11.47
C ASP A 53 -5.25 -7.81 10.29
N VAL A 54 -4.90 -6.54 10.07
CA VAL A 54 -4.03 -6.10 8.97
C VAL A 54 -2.73 -5.53 9.53
N VAL A 55 -1.61 -6.11 9.10
CA VAL A 55 -0.26 -5.64 9.41
C VAL A 55 0.41 -5.21 8.11
N VAL A 56 0.96 -4.00 8.10
CA VAL A 56 1.69 -3.45 6.95
C VAL A 56 3.08 -2.98 7.34
N ASP A 57 4.00 -3.04 6.39
CA ASP A 57 5.37 -2.56 6.52
C ASP A 57 5.63 -1.42 5.53
N PHE A 58 5.94 -0.23 6.07
CA PHE A 58 6.27 0.97 5.29
C PHE A 58 7.75 1.05 4.90
N ASP A 59 8.60 0.23 5.52
CA ASP A 59 10.03 0.16 5.27
C ASP A 59 10.43 -1.01 4.36
N ALA A 60 9.46 -1.82 3.91
CA ALA A 60 9.61 -2.87 2.91
C ALA A 60 9.98 -2.27 1.53
N ARG A 61 11.17 -1.69 1.39
CA ARG A 61 11.64 -1.09 0.14
C ARG A 61 11.91 -2.18 -0.88
N GLY A 62 10.93 -2.40 -1.76
CA GLY A 62 11.13 -3.04 -3.04
C GLY A 62 11.87 -2.06 -3.94
N MET A 63 13.20 -1.99 -3.79
CA MET A 63 14.06 -1.40 -4.81
C MET A 63 14.13 -2.38 -5.97
N ALA A 64 13.37 -2.07 -7.03
CA ALA A 64 13.79 -2.34 -8.40
C ALA A 64 14.61 -1.13 -8.88
#